data_AF-A0A9W4X5F8-F1
#
_entry.id   AF-A0A9W4X5F8-F1
#
_cell.length_a   1.000
_cell.length_b   1.000
_cell.length_c   1.000
_cell.angle_alpha   90.00
_cell.angle_beta   90.00
_cell.angle_gamma   90.00
#
_symmetry.space_group_name_H-M   'P 1'
#
loop_
_entity.id
_entity.type
_entity.pdbx_description
1 polymer ?
#
loop_
_entity_poly.entity_id
_entity_poly.type
_entity_poly.pdbx_seq_one_letter_code
_entity_poly.pdbx_strand_id
1 'polypeptide(L)'
;KRFKEHLPKCKGLNEAPQRPKVPGKDDNEKYFHLEMLTEKLTPEEKMKLTNTERLQMHKPCGYCYIIVRMDSSLNYEVVSHDLYRGSDTLEKFVERIEGELLNIQEDLSAPAEIIMAPGDLKAYNESTECWICKKPFLKPSSEALQKFEEAKHRLLEVI
;
A
#
# COMPACT_ATOMS: atom_id res chain seq x y z
N LYS A 1 8.78 13.32 22.79
CA LYS A 1 8.30 12.53 23.95
C LYS A 1 6.87 12.02 23.73
N ARG A 2 5.89 12.92 23.56
CA ARG A 2 4.46 12.60 23.30
C ARG A 2 4.21 11.61 22.15
N PHE A 3 4.85 11.81 20.99
CA PHE A 3 4.72 10.90 19.84
C PHE A 3 5.19 9.46 20.14
N LYS A 4 6.33 9.31 20.83
CA LYS A 4 6.89 7.99 21.18
C LYS A 4 5.94 7.18 22.10
N GLU A 5 5.20 7.86 22.97
CA GLU A 5 4.22 7.25 23.87
C GLU A 5 2.90 6.88 23.16
N HIS A 6 2.56 7.59 22.08
CA HIS A 6 1.36 7.33 21.26
C HIS A 6 1.57 6.25 20.19
N LEU A 7 2.81 6.10 19.68
CA LEU A 7 3.17 5.12 18.65
C LEU A 7 2.61 3.70 18.90
N PRO A 8 2.73 3.09 20.10
CA PRO A 8 2.18 1.74 20.34
C PRO A 8 0.64 1.67 20.37
N LYS A 9 -0.06 2.80 20.41
CA LYS A 9 -1.54 2.89 20.49
C LYS A 9 -2.18 3.35 19.18
N CYS A 10 -1.38 3.84 18.24
CA CYS A 10 -1.85 4.34 16.96
C CYS A 10 -2.19 3.16 16.05
N LYS A 11 -3.48 2.88 15.85
CA LYS A 11 -3.96 1.84 14.92
C LYS A 11 -4.01 2.28 13.45
N GLY A 12 -3.48 3.46 13.11
CA GLY A 12 -3.61 4.00 11.76
C GLY A 12 -4.96 4.67 11.48
N LEU A 13 -5.15 5.10 10.23
CA LEU A 13 -6.44 5.61 9.72
C LEU A 13 -7.39 4.41 9.53
N ASN A 14 -8.62 4.48 10.03
CA ASN A 14 -9.62 3.40 9.96
C ASN A 14 -9.21 2.06 10.60
N GLU A 15 -8.36 2.09 11.62
CA GLU A 15 -7.77 0.89 12.25
C GLU A 15 -6.91 0.01 11.32
N ALA A 16 -6.64 0.48 10.10
CA ALA A 16 -5.69 -0.14 9.20
C ALA A 16 -4.27 0.29 9.61
N PRO A 17 -3.33 -0.63 9.86
CA PRO A 17 -1.96 -0.27 10.21
C PRO A 17 -1.34 0.57 9.07
N GLN A 18 -1.25 1.88 9.26
CA GLN A 18 -0.41 2.71 8.40
C GLN A 18 1.02 2.42 8.82
N ARG A 19 1.79 1.75 7.97
CA ARG A 19 3.17 1.39 8.26
C ARG A 19 3.96 2.69 8.49
N PRO A 20 4.48 2.96 9.69
CA PRO A 20 5.36 4.11 9.94
C PRO A 20 6.72 3.94 9.25
N LYS A 21 6.98 2.73 8.74
CA LYS A 21 8.19 2.33 8.05
C LYS A 21 7.86 2.09 6.59
N VAL A 22 8.73 2.56 5.71
CA VAL A 22 8.77 2.16 4.30
C VAL A 22 8.73 0.61 4.25
N PRO A 23 7.90 0.00 3.38
CA PRO A 23 7.89 -1.45 3.20
C PRO A 23 9.31 -1.99 3.05
N GLY A 24 9.63 -3.05 3.79
CA GLY A 24 10.87 -3.79 3.57
C GLY A 24 10.85 -4.46 2.19
N LYS A 25 12.01 -4.96 1.74
CA LYS A 25 12.16 -5.63 0.44
C LYS A 25 11.13 -6.76 0.22
N ASP A 26 10.64 -7.35 1.31
CA ASP A 26 9.78 -8.54 1.34
C ASP A 26 8.28 -8.23 1.57
N ASP A 27 7.90 -6.96 1.70
CA ASP A 27 6.55 -6.53 2.12
C ASP A 27 5.59 -6.24 0.96
N ASN A 28 6.00 -6.50 -0.27
CA ASN A 28 5.24 -6.12 -1.47
C ASN A 28 4.37 -7.30 -1.96
N GLU A 29 3.06 -7.24 -1.74
CA GLU A 29 2.11 -8.10 -2.45
C GLU A 29 2.02 -7.61 -3.90
N LYS A 30 2.38 -8.48 -4.84
CA LYS A 30 2.38 -8.16 -6.28
C LYS A 30 1.29 -8.98 -6.96
N TYR A 31 0.31 -8.29 -7.53
CA TYR A 31 -0.73 -8.89 -8.35
C TYR A 31 -0.44 -8.58 -9.81
N PHE A 32 -0.36 -9.63 -10.62
CA PHE A 32 -0.18 -9.52 -12.07
C PHE A 32 -1.22 -10.38 -12.77
N HIS A 33 -1.70 -9.93 -13.92
CA HIS A 33 -2.63 -10.69 -14.75
C HIS A 33 -1.93 -11.13 -16.02
N LEU A 34 -1.88 -12.44 -16.25
CA LEU A 34 -1.38 -13.05 -17.48
C LEU A 34 -2.59 -13.51 -18.30
N GLU A 35 -2.61 -13.15 -19.58
CA GLU A 35 -3.52 -13.75 -20.54
C GLU A 35 -3.02 -15.18 -20.86
N MET A 36 -3.92 -16.16 -20.83
CA MET A 36 -3.59 -17.57 -21.03
C MET A 36 -4.47 -18.18 -22.11
N LEU A 37 -3.86 -18.94 -23.04
CA LEU A 37 -4.58 -19.80 -23.98
C LEU A 37 -4.51 -21.26 -23.53
N THR A 38 -5.56 -22.03 -23.84
CA THR A 38 -5.55 -23.48 -23.60
C THR A 38 -5.04 -24.22 -24.82
N GLU A 39 -4.02 -25.05 -24.61
CA GLU A 39 -3.47 -25.95 -25.61
C GLU A 39 -3.78 -27.41 -25.21
N LYS A 40 -3.92 -28.28 -26.22
CA LYS A 40 -4.07 -29.71 -25.98
C LYS A 40 -2.71 -30.31 -25.61
N LEU A 41 -2.69 -31.21 -24.65
CA LEU A 41 -1.47 -31.90 -24.24
C LEU A 41 -1.00 -32.87 -25.32
N THR A 42 0.32 -33.00 -25.46
CA THR A 42 0.93 -34.00 -26.34
C THR A 42 0.77 -35.41 -25.74
N PRO A 43 0.84 -36.47 -26.56
CA PRO A 43 0.74 -37.85 -26.05
C PRO A 43 1.79 -38.19 -24.97
N GLU A 44 2.99 -37.61 -25.08
CA GLU A 44 4.10 -37.81 -24.13
C GLU A 44 3.82 -37.17 -22.76
N GLU A 45 3.17 -36.00 -22.74
CA GLU A 45 2.78 -35.31 -21.52
C GLU A 45 1.63 -36.03 -20.79
N LYS A 46 0.71 -36.65 -21.56
CA LYS A 46 -0.39 -37.46 -21.03
C LYS A 46 0.10 -38.73 -20.32
N MET A 47 1.15 -39.37 -20.83
CA MET A 47 1.70 -40.61 -20.27
C MET A 47 2.29 -40.48 -18.86
N LYS A 48 2.56 -39.25 -18.39
CA LYS A 48 3.18 -39.01 -17.07
C LYS A 48 2.19 -39.00 -15.89
N LEU A 49 0.89 -39.15 -16.15
CA LEU A 49 -0.15 -39.01 -15.14
C LEU A 49 -0.78 -40.38 -14.82
N THR A 50 -0.66 -40.84 -13.58
CA THR A 50 -1.00 -42.21 -13.19
C THR A 50 -2.43 -42.39 -12.67
N ASN A 51 -3.09 -41.33 -12.18
CA ASN A 51 -4.43 -41.42 -11.55
C ASN A 51 -5.46 -40.37 -12.02
N THR A 52 -5.05 -39.31 -12.73
CA THR A 52 -5.94 -38.24 -13.20
C THR A 52 -5.52 -37.79 -14.59
N GLU A 53 -6.43 -37.78 -15.57
CA GLU A 53 -6.13 -37.32 -16.93
C GLU A 53 -6.19 -35.79 -17.00
N ARG A 54 -5.06 -35.14 -17.25
CA ARG A 54 -5.04 -33.72 -17.62
C ARG A 54 -5.39 -33.62 -19.11
N LEU A 55 -6.39 -32.80 -19.46
CA LEU A 55 -6.88 -32.66 -20.84
C LEU A 55 -6.21 -31.51 -21.62
N GLN A 56 -5.88 -30.43 -20.91
CA GLN A 56 -5.35 -29.19 -21.48
C GLN A 56 -4.26 -28.57 -20.59
N MET A 57 -3.43 -27.75 -21.20
CA MET A 57 -2.43 -26.91 -20.54
C MET A 57 -2.71 -25.45 -20.84
N HIS A 58 -2.59 -24.60 -19.82
CA HIS A 58 -2.64 -23.14 -20.02
C HIS A 58 -1.24 -22.65 -20.37
N LYS A 59 -1.12 -21.97 -21.52
CA LYS A 59 0.10 -21.32 -21.97
C LYS A 59 -0.11 -19.80 -21.93
N PRO A 60 0.79 -19.05 -21.28
CA PRO A 60 0.76 -17.59 -21.32
C PRO A 60 0.88 -17.09 -22.76
N CYS A 61 0.00 -16.17 -23.14
CA CYS A 61 -0.07 -15.60 -24.49
C CYS A 61 -0.04 -14.07 -24.51
N GLY A 62 -0.16 -13.44 -23.34
CA GLY A 62 -0.02 -12.00 -23.20
C GLY A 62 0.00 -11.54 -21.75
N TYR A 63 0.29 -10.25 -21.55
CA TYR A 63 0.20 -9.57 -20.27
C TYR A 63 -0.20 -8.12 -20.47
N CYS A 64 -0.70 -7.52 -19.40
CA CYS A 64 -0.90 -6.08 -19.29
C CYS A 64 -0.58 -5.66 -17.86
N TYR A 65 0.20 -4.59 -17.69
CA TYR A 65 0.42 -3.98 -16.38
C TYR A 65 0.39 -2.46 -16.46
N ILE A 66 0.11 -1.85 -15.32
CA ILE A 66 0.23 -0.41 -15.08
C ILE A 66 1.00 -0.20 -13.79
N ILE A 67 1.84 0.83 -13.75
CA ILE A 67 2.59 1.24 -12.57
C ILE A 67 2.04 2.60 -12.16
N VAL A 68 1.56 2.66 -10.92
CA VAL A 68 0.95 3.86 -10.35
C VAL A 68 1.80 4.34 -9.19
N ARG A 69 2.29 5.58 -9.28
CA ARG A 69 2.97 6.28 -8.19
C ARG A 69 1.92 6.99 -7.33
N MET A 70 2.12 6.91 -6.01
CA MET A 70 1.34 7.66 -5.01
C MET A 70 2.32 8.42 -4.13
N ASP A 71 2.60 9.66 -4.47
CA ASP A 71 3.58 10.49 -3.76
C ASP A 71 2.96 11.43 -2.71
N SER A 72 1.64 11.67 -2.73
CA SER A 72 0.89 12.30 -1.63
C SER A 72 -0.64 12.26 -1.84
N SER A 73 -1.40 12.86 -0.93
CA SER A 73 -2.84 12.74 -0.69
C SER A 73 -3.73 13.08 -1.90
N LEU A 74 -3.79 12.18 -2.89
CA LEU A 74 -4.70 12.09 -4.06
C LEU A 74 -4.05 12.29 -5.44
N ASN A 75 -2.73 12.35 -5.55
CA ASN A 75 -2.05 12.35 -6.86
C ASN A 75 -1.69 10.92 -7.27
N TYR A 76 -2.63 10.24 -7.93
CA TYR A 76 -2.35 8.97 -8.60
C TYR A 76 -1.81 9.26 -9.99
N GLU A 77 -0.52 8.99 -10.20
CA GLU A 77 0.11 9.16 -11.50
C GLU A 77 0.45 7.79 -12.10
N VAL A 78 0.00 7.54 -13.34
CA VAL A 78 0.45 6.37 -14.11
C VAL A 78 1.82 6.69 -14.69
N VAL A 79 2.85 6.10 -14.10
CA VAL A 79 4.26 6.37 -14.47
C VAL A 79 4.78 5.44 -15.57
N SER A 80 4.21 4.23 -15.69
CA SER A 80 4.51 3.30 -16.76
C SER A 80 3.33 2.34 -17.00
N HIS A 81 3.28 1.76 -18.19
CA HIS A 81 2.37 0.69 -18.56
C HIS A 81 2.94 -0.09 -19.74
N ASP A 82 2.56 -1.36 -19.85
CA ASP A 82 2.89 -2.16 -21.03
C ASP A 82 1.78 -3.16 -21.31
N LEU A 83 1.59 -3.47 -22.59
CA LEU A 83 0.67 -4.47 -23.09
C LEU A 83 1.38 -5.28 -24.15
N TYR A 84 1.44 -6.59 -23.94
CA TYR A 84 2.14 -7.50 -24.82
C TYR A 84 1.33 -8.75 -25.11
N ARG A 85 1.43 -9.25 -26.34
CA ARG A 85 0.88 -10.54 -26.77
C ARG A 85 1.88 -11.24 -27.66
N GLY A 86 2.22 -12.48 -27.33
CA GLY A 86 3.21 -13.26 -28.06
C GLY A 86 3.49 -14.62 -27.43
N SER A 87 4.19 -15.50 -28.15
CA SER A 87 4.56 -16.82 -27.62
C SER A 87 5.66 -16.76 -26.55
N ASP A 88 6.49 -15.72 -26.59
CA ASP A 88 7.57 -15.34 -25.66
C ASP A 88 7.07 -14.44 -24.52
N THR A 89 5.76 -14.49 -24.22
CA THR A 89 5.11 -13.63 -23.21
C THR A 89 5.81 -13.66 -21.85
N LEU A 90 6.23 -14.84 -21.39
CA LEU A 90 6.88 -14.97 -20.08
C LEU A 90 8.24 -14.29 -20.04
N GLU A 91 9.08 -14.49 -21.07
CA GLU A 91 10.40 -13.89 -21.15
C GLU A 91 10.29 -12.36 -21.20
N LYS A 92 9.41 -11.85 -22.08
CA LYS A 92 9.14 -10.41 -22.19
C LYS A 92 8.59 -9.82 -20.91
N PHE A 93 7.72 -10.54 -20.20
CA PHE A 93 7.16 -10.07 -18.94
C PHE A 93 8.25 -9.90 -17.88
N VAL A 94 9.12 -10.89 -17.72
CA VAL A 94 10.22 -10.83 -16.74
C VAL A 94 11.17 -9.69 -17.07
N GLU A 95 11.62 -9.61 -18.33
CA GLU A 95 12.50 -8.52 -18.82
C GLU A 95 11.92 -7.14 -18.50
N ARG A 96 10.61 -6.95 -18.76
CA ARG A 96 9.93 -5.68 -18.50
C ARG A 96 9.84 -5.37 -17.02
N ILE A 97 9.37 -6.30 -16.20
CA ILE A 97 9.20 -6.06 -14.76
C ILE A 97 10.54 -5.82 -14.06
N GLU A 98 11.62 -6.47 -14.48
CA GLU A 98 12.97 -6.20 -13.97
C GLU A 98 13.45 -4.80 -14.35
N GLY A 99 13.22 -4.36 -15.60
CA GLY A 99 13.51 -3.00 -16.04
C GLY A 99 12.73 -1.95 -15.25
N GLU A 100 11.43 -2.17 -15.05
CA GLU A 100 10.58 -1.29 -14.25
C GLU A 100 11.04 -1.22 -12.78
N LEU A 101 11.47 -2.34 -12.20
CA LEU A 101 12.02 -2.36 -10.85
C LEU A 101 13.28 -1.48 -10.74
N LEU A 102 14.18 -1.53 -11.73
CA LEU A 102 15.37 -0.69 -11.76
C LEU A 102 15.02 0.79 -11.89
N ASN A 103 14.09 1.14 -12.79
CA ASN A 103 13.63 2.52 -12.97
C ASN A 103 13.01 3.08 -11.67
N ILE A 104 12.15 2.30 -11.00
CA ILE A 104 11.55 2.68 -9.73
C ILE A 104 12.61 2.85 -8.64
N GLN A 105 13.61 1.95 -8.58
CA GLN A 105 14.68 2.05 -7.60
C GLN A 105 15.56 3.29 -7.83
N GLU A 106 15.86 3.63 -9.08
CA GLU A 106 16.61 4.82 -9.44
C GLU A 106 15.84 6.09 -9.04
N ASP A 107 14.56 6.19 -9.40
CA ASP A 107 13.68 7.32 -9.02
C ASP A 107 13.56 7.48 -7.49
N LEU A 108 13.36 6.37 -6.77
CA LEU A 108 13.24 6.40 -5.29
C LEU A 108 14.59 6.54 -4.56
N SER A 109 15.72 6.36 -5.25
CA SER A 109 17.04 6.57 -4.66
C SER A 109 17.36 8.05 -4.44
N ALA A 110 16.72 8.93 -5.22
CA ALA A 110 16.84 10.36 -5.06
C ALA A 110 16.12 10.82 -3.77
N PRO A 111 16.80 11.48 -2.83
CA PRO A 111 16.14 12.06 -1.67
C PRO A 111 15.14 13.13 -2.13
N ALA A 112 13.86 12.91 -1.84
CA ALA A 112 12.85 13.93 -2.07
C ALA A 112 13.10 15.14 -1.15
N GLU A 113 12.99 16.35 -1.71
CA GLU A 113 13.07 17.57 -0.91
C GLU A 113 11.88 17.63 0.06
N ILE A 114 12.17 17.90 1.34
CA ILE A 114 11.12 18.11 2.33
C ILE A 114 10.58 19.53 2.12
N ILE A 115 9.44 19.64 1.47
CA ILE A 115 8.73 20.92 1.28
C ILE A 115 8.03 21.27 2.59
N MET A 116 8.64 22.16 3.39
CA MET A 116 8.04 22.72 4.60
C MET A 116 7.48 24.11 4.32
N ALA A 117 6.16 24.29 4.43
CA ALA A 117 5.54 25.61 4.36
C ALA A 117 5.83 26.45 5.61
N PRO A 118 5.85 27.79 5.51
CA PRO A 118 5.91 28.67 6.68
C PRO A 118 4.73 28.39 7.62
N GLY A 119 5.03 27.80 8.78
CA GLY A 119 4.01 27.42 9.78
C GLY A 119 3.92 25.92 10.04
N ASP A 120 4.44 25.06 9.16
CA ASP A 120 4.40 23.61 9.36
C ASP A 120 5.14 23.18 10.62
N LEU A 121 6.30 23.80 10.89
CA LEU A 121 7.05 23.57 12.13
C LEU A 121 6.26 24.01 13.37
N LYS A 122 5.53 25.13 13.26
CA LYS A 122 4.67 25.62 14.34
C LYS A 122 3.50 24.67 14.58
N ALA A 123 2.80 24.27 13.52
CA ALA A 123 1.72 23.30 13.56
C ALA A 123 2.17 21.94 14.12
N TYR A 124 3.35 21.47 13.75
CA TYR A 124 3.95 20.25 14.30
C TYR A 124 4.19 20.38 15.81
N ASN A 125 4.78 21.49 16.27
CA ASN A 125 5.10 21.72 17.68
C ASN A 125 3.84 21.91 18.54
N GLU A 126 2.80 22.54 17.99
CA GLU A 126 1.53 22.83 18.67
C GLU A 126 0.54 21.66 18.59
N SER A 127 0.80 20.65 17.76
CA SER A 127 -0.12 19.53 17.56
C SER A 127 -0.41 18.77 18.86
N THR A 128 -1.69 18.71 19.19
CA THR A 128 -2.24 17.96 20.32
C THR A 128 -2.77 16.58 19.92
N GLU A 129 -2.89 16.33 18.60
CA GLU A 129 -3.55 15.16 18.02
C GLU A 129 -2.69 14.46 16.97
N CYS A 130 -2.84 13.15 16.89
CA CYS A 130 -2.14 12.33 15.91
C CYS A 130 -2.72 12.57 14.51
N TRP A 131 -1.88 13.01 13.56
CA TRP A 131 -2.31 13.23 12.17
C TRP A 131 -2.85 11.96 11.49
N ILE A 132 -2.37 10.79 11.92
CA ILE A 132 -2.73 9.48 11.36
C ILE A 132 -4.11 9.02 11.83
N CYS A 133 -4.31 8.89 13.15
CA CYS A 133 -5.54 8.33 13.71
C CYS A 133 -6.52 9.40 14.24
N LYS A 134 -6.14 10.68 14.16
CA LYS A 134 -6.88 11.84 14.68
C LYS A 134 -7.19 11.77 16.18
N LYS A 135 -6.48 10.94 16.95
CA LYS A 135 -6.65 10.82 18.41
C LYS A 135 -5.66 11.71 19.17
N PRO A 136 -6.03 12.26 20.34
CA PRO A 136 -5.13 13.04 21.18
C PRO A 136 -3.86 12.29 21.58
N PHE A 137 -2.73 13.00 21.64
CA PHE A 137 -1.45 12.45 22.13
C PHE A 137 -1.45 12.24 23.65
N LEU A 138 -2.15 13.11 24.39
CA LEU A 138 -2.30 13.02 25.84
C LEU A 138 -3.71 12.52 26.17
N LYS A 139 -3.83 11.59 27.13
CA LYS A 139 -5.13 11.37 27.78
C LYS A 139 -5.43 12.62 28.64
N PRO A 140 -6.63 13.21 28.55
CA PRO A 140 -7.03 14.26 29.49
C PRO A 140 -6.90 13.72 30.93
N SER A 141 -6.50 14.60 31.86
CA SER A 141 -6.45 14.23 33.29
C SER A 141 -7.83 13.79 33.77
N SER A 142 -7.89 13.00 34.85
CA SER A 142 -9.15 12.59 35.47
C SER A 142 -10.04 13.80 35.80
N GLU A 143 -9.44 14.89 36.28
CA GLU A 143 -10.13 16.15 36.54
C GLU A 143 -10.69 16.81 35.28
N ALA A 144 -9.99 16.73 34.14
CA ALA A 144 -10.47 17.28 32.88
C ALA A 144 -11.63 16.44 32.31
N LEU A 145 -11.57 15.11 32.46
CA LEU A 145 -12.67 14.20 32.10
C LEU A 145 -13.91 14.47 32.96
N GLN A 146 -13.72 14.64 34.26
CA GLN A 146 -14.80 14.93 35.22
C GLN A 146 -15.49 16.27 34.89
N LYS A 147 -14.70 17.31 34.59
CA LYS A 147 -15.22 18.61 34.13
C LYS A 147 -15.98 18.51 32.80
N PHE A 148 -15.53 17.67 31.87
CA PHE A 148 -16.21 17.41 30.60
C PHE A 148 -17.53 16.67 30.81
N GLU A 149 -17.56 15.65 31.67
CA GLU A 149 -18.78 14.91 32.02
C GLU A 149 -19.80 15.81 32.71
N GLU A 150 -19.37 16.63 33.67
CA GLU A 150 -20.21 17.63 34.33
C GLU A 150 -20.73 18.68 33.34
N ALA A 151 -19.90 19.17 32.41
CA ALA A 151 -20.31 20.11 31.39
C ALA A 151 -21.32 19.50 30.40
N LYS A 152 -21.11 18.24 30.00
CA LYS A 152 -22.05 17.49 29.15
C LYS A 152 -23.39 17.28 29.86
N HIS A 153 -23.37 16.94 31.16
CA HIS A 153 -24.58 16.79 31.95
C HIS A 153 -25.38 18.11 32.01
N ARG A 154 -24.70 19.22 32.31
CA ARG A 154 -25.33 20.55 32.32
C ARG A 154 -25.91 20.97 30.97
N LEU A 155 -25.27 20.61 29.86
CA LEU A 155 -25.79 20.87 28.51
C LEU A 155 -27.03 20.03 28.17
N LEU A 156 -27.11 18.81 28.68
CA LEU A 156 -28.26 17.93 28.51
C LEU A 156 -29.45 18.30 29.41
N GLU A 157 -29.22 19.03 30.50
CA GLU A 157 -30.27 19.57 31.39
C GLU A 157 -30.90 20.88 30.88
N VAL A 158 -30.36 21.46 29.80
CA VAL A 158 -30.84 22.72 29.18
C VAL A 158 -31.69 22.47 27.92
N ILE A 159 -31.91 21.20 27.55
CA ILE A 159 -32.87 20.75 26.51
C ILE A 159 -34.07 20.10 27.20
#